data_AF-A0AAU1Z380-F1
#
_entry.id   AF-A0AAU1Z380-F1
#
_cell.length_a   1.000
_cell.length_b   1.000
_cell.length_c   1.000
_cell.angle_alpha   90.00
_cell.angle_beta   90.00
_cell.angle_gamma   90.00
#
_symmetry.space_group_name_H-M   'P 1'
#
loop_
_entity.id
_entity.type
_entity.pdbx_description
1 polymer ?
#
loop_
_entity_poly.entity_id
_entity_poly.type
_entity_poly.pdbx_seq_one_letter_code
_entity_poly.pdbx_strand_id
1 'polypeptide(L)'
;MACRISELVLGCREPEVLARFWCEVLDFVVLDRGGDDYFEIGPREGFGGPQPTIILSRRDEPEPGKTRLHIDVNATDRDQGAELERLLKLGARRADIGQTGDEEWHVLADPEGNEFCLLKARLNPL
;
A
#
# COMPACT_ATOMS: atom_id res chain seq x y z
N MET A 1 13.15 -18.68 16.15
CA MET A 1 12.70 -18.22 14.82
C MET A 1 13.91 -18.12 13.92
N ALA A 2 13.82 -18.56 12.66
CA ALA A 2 14.94 -18.51 11.72
C ALA A 2 14.98 -17.19 10.91
N CYS A 3 13.82 -16.67 10.48
CA CYS A 3 13.70 -15.42 9.71
C CYS A 3 12.38 -14.67 10.03
N ARG A 4 12.33 -13.38 9.71
CA ARG A 4 11.16 -12.47 9.68
C ARG A 4 11.22 -11.66 8.38
N ILE A 5 10.07 -11.25 7.83
CA ILE A 5 10.00 -10.28 6.73
C ILE A 5 10.46 -8.91 7.25
N SER A 6 11.58 -8.41 6.72
CA SER A 6 12.08 -7.07 7.07
C SER A 6 11.46 -5.98 6.21
N GLU A 7 11.36 -6.23 4.92
CA GLU A 7 10.94 -5.25 3.92
C GLU A 7 10.25 -5.94 2.74
N LEU A 8 9.43 -5.19 2.03
CA LEU A 8 8.80 -5.59 0.77
C LEU A 8 9.22 -4.59 -0.31
N VAL A 9 9.64 -5.08 -1.48
CA VAL A 9 10.06 -4.23 -2.58
C VAL A 9 8.99 -4.21 -3.67
N LEU A 10 8.49 -3.01 -3.98
CA LEU A 10 7.50 -2.74 -5.01
C LEU A 10 8.16 -1.93 -6.14
N GLY A 11 8.11 -2.46 -7.36
CA GLY A 11 8.52 -1.73 -8.56
C GLY A 11 7.45 -0.71 -8.96
N CYS A 12 7.84 0.52 -9.26
CA CYS A 12 6.94 1.62 -9.63
C CYS A 12 7.64 2.60 -10.59
N ARG A 13 6.87 3.40 -11.31
CA ARG A 13 7.40 4.42 -12.23
C ARG A 13 7.74 5.72 -11.50
N GLU A 14 6.94 6.11 -10.52
CA GLU A 14 7.04 7.36 -9.76
C GLU A 14 7.08 7.09 -8.24
N PRO A 15 8.24 6.64 -7.70
CA PRO A 15 8.38 6.27 -6.29
C PRO A 15 7.88 7.32 -5.29
N GLU A 16 8.10 8.61 -5.57
CA GLU A 16 7.69 9.68 -4.68
C GLU A 16 6.16 9.85 -4.59
N VAL A 17 5.46 9.68 -5.71
CA VAL A 17 3.99 9.72 -5.76
C VAL A 17 3.44 8.55 -4.94
N LEU A 18 4.01 7.37 -5.14
CA LEU A 18 3.55 6.17 -4.48
C LEU A 18 3.89 6.16 -2.99
N ALA A 19 5.02 6.76 -2.59
CA ALA A 19 5.42 6.95 -1.20
C ALA A 19 4.43 7.85 -0.46
N ARG A 20 4.07 8.99 -1.06
CA ARG A 20 3.06 9.89 -0.48
C ARG A 20 1.73 9.18 -0.26
N PHE A 21 1.27 8.42 -1.24
CA PHE A 21 0.02 7.66 -1.12
C PHE A 21 0.09 6.64 0.01
N TRP A 22 1.07 5.73 0.00
CA TRP A 22 1.13 4.65 0.99
C TRP A 22 1.48 5.12 2.40
N CYS A 23 2.23 6.22 2.56
CA CYS A 23 2.39 6.87 3.86
C CYS A 23 1.05 7.29 4.46
N GLU A 24 0.18 7.92 3.66
CA GLU A 24 -1.15 8.34 4.13
C GLU A 24 -2.10 7.14 4.36
N VAL A 25 -1.95 6.05 3.60
CA VAL A 25 -2.76 4.83 3.79
C VAL A 25 -2.40 4.13 5.10
N LEU A 26 -1.10 3.96 5.38
CA LEU A 26 -0.60 3.09 6.46
C LEU A 26 -0.15 3.86 7.71
N ASP A 27 -0.29 5.20 7.74
CA ASP A 27 0.36 6.09 8.72
C ASP A 27 1.88 5.84 8.80
N PHE A 28 2.49 5.58 7.64
CA PHE A 28 3.92 5.39 7.50
C PHE A 28 4.63 6.73 7.30
N VAL A 29 5.93 6.74 7.54
CA VAL A 29 6.83 7.85 7.24
C VAL A 29 7.89 7.41 6.24
N VAL A 30 8.47 8.37 5.52
CA VAL A 30 9.65 8.10 4.70
C VAL A 30 10.86 7.93 5.62
N LEU A 31 11.48 6.77 5.57
CA LEU A 31 12.65 6.40 6.37
C LEU A 31 13.96 6.69 5.61
N ASP A 32 13.98 6.43 4.30
CA ASP A 32 15.14 6.69 3.44
C ASP A 32 14.74 7.11 2.02
N ARG A 33 15.65 7.80 1.33
CA ARG A 33 15.49 8.27 -0.05
C ARG A 33 16.79 8.12 -0.83
N GLY A 34 16.77 7.29 -1.86
CA GLY A 34 17.87 7.13 -2.82
C GLY A 34 17.79 8.10 -3.98
N GLY A 35 17.51 9.38 -3.73
CA GLY A 35 17.20 10.34 -4.80
C GLY A 35 15.92 9.95 -5.54
N ASP A 36 15.98 9.91 -6.87
CA ASP A 36 14.83 9.56 -7.71
C ASP A 36 14.63 8.04 -7.86
N ASP A 37 15.61 7.23 -7.44
CA ASP A 37 15.63 5.78 -7.70
C ASP A 37 14.75 4.98 -6.75
N TYR A 38 14.63 5.39 -5.49
CA TYR A 38 13.75 4.70 -4.54
C TYR A 38 13.35 5.55 -3.32
N PHE A 39 12.25 5.13 -2.69
CA PHE A 39 11.82 5.59 -1.38
C PHE A 39 11.60 4.38 -0.47
N GLU A 40 12.14 4.40 0.74
CA GLU A 40 11.75 3.45 1.80
C GLU A 40 10.75 4.13 2.73
N ILE A 41 9.58 3.51 2.89
CA ILE A 41 8.54 3.94 3.83
C ILE A 41 8.31 2.88 4.89
N GLY A 42 7.97 3.29 6.09
CA GLY A 42 7.74 2.34 7.17
C GLY A 42 7.12 2.98 8.40
N PRO A 43 6.87 2.17 9.45
CA PRO A 43 6.40 2.68 10.72
C PRO A 43 7.44 3.61 11.34
N ARG A 44 7.03 4.49 12.26
CA ARG A 44 7.91 5.51 12.86
C ARG A 44 9.07 4.92 13.66
N GLU A 45 8.92 3.69 14.13
CA GLU A 45 9.95 2.88 14.81
C GLU A 45 11.09 2.48 13.87
N GLY A 46 10.88 2.55 12.55
CA GLY A 46 11.88 2.25 11.53
C GLY A 46 12.07 0.76 11.23
N PHE A 47 13.14 0.47 10.50
CA PHE A 47 13.49 -0.88 10.07
C PHE A 47 13.68 -1.85 11.25
N GLY A 48 13.13 -3.06 11.13
CA GLY A 48 13.21 -4.08 12.17
C GLY A 48 12.15 -3.97 13.27
N GLY A 49 11.20 -3.04 13.13
CA GLY A 49 9.99 -2.96 13.96
C GLY A 49 8.99 -4.12 13.73
N PRO A 50 7.83 -4.11 14.40
CA PRO A 50 6.83 -5.19 14.29
C PRO A 50 6.21 -5.31 12.88
N GLN A 51 6.27 -4.24 12.07
CA GLN A 51 5.81 -4.21 10.69
C GLN A 51 7.01 -4.14 9.73
N PRO A 52 6.93 -4.79 8.55
CA PRO A 52 7.94 -4.62 7.51
C PRO A 52 7.89 -3.20 6.93
N THR A 53 9.02 -2.72 6.42
CA THR A 53 9.07 -1.51 5.60
C THR A 53 8.68 -1.83 4.15
N ILE A 54 8.41 -0.80 3.35
CA ILE A 54 8.12 -0.93 1.92
C ILE A 54 9.13 -0.07 1.14
N ILE A 55 9.87 -0.70 0.24
CA ILE A 55 10.76 -0.03 -0.69
C ILE A 55 10.03 0.14 -2.02
N LEU A 56 9.82 1.39 -2.42
CA LEU A 56 9.25 1.79 -3.70
C LEU A 56 10.40 2.09 -4.65
N SER A 57 10.68 1.17 -5.56
CA SER A 57 11.86 1.21 -6.44
C SER A 57 11.45 1.58 -7.87
N ARG A 58 12.13 2.59 -8.44
CA ARG A 58 11.91 3.05 -9.81
C ARG A 58 12.21 1.93 -10.80
N ARG A 59 11.27 1.71 -11.73
CA ARG A 59 11.39 0.85 -12.91
C ARG A 59 10.79 1.59 -14.11
N ASP A 60 11.55 1.74 -15.19
CA ASP A 60 11.09 2.44 -16.40
C ASP A 60 9.94 1.69 -17.09
N GLU A 61 10.04 0.37 -17.08
CA GLU A 61 9.02 -0.59 -17.47
C GLU A 61 8.69 -1.47 -16.25
N PRO A 62 7.82 -1.03 -15.33
CA PRO A 62 7.31 -1.94 -14.30
C PRO A 62 6.65 -3.12 -15.03
N GLU A 63 6.94 -4.36 -14.60
CA GLU A 63 6.53 -5.56 -15.32
C GLU A 63 5.04 -5.49 -15.74
N PRO A 64 4.72 -5.66 -17.04
CA PRO A 64 3.32 -5.66 -17.47
C PRO A 64 2.57 -6.84 -16.84
N GLY A 65 1.70 -6.56 -15.88
CA GLY A 65 0.92 -7.57 -15.16
C GLY A 65 0.72 -7.22 -13.70
N LYS A 66 -0.07 -8.04 -13.00
CA LYS A 66 -0.24 -7.89 -11.54
C LYS A 66 1.11 -8.07 -10.88
N THR A 67 1.58 -7.05 -10.15
CA THR A 67 2.52 -7.24 -9.04
C THR A 67 2.10 -8.53 -8.32
N ARG A 68 2.98 -9.54 -8.26
CA ARG A 68 2.63 -10.87 -7.68
C ARG A 68 2.33 -10.81 -6.17
N LEU A 69 2.41 -9.63 -5.59
CA LEU A 69 2.07 -9.28 -4.23
C LEU A 69 0.71 -8.56 -4.23
N HIS A 70 -0.24 -9.10 -3.48
CA HIS A 70 -1.51 -8.44 -3.20
C HIS A 70 -1.45 -7.88 -1.79
N ILE A 71 -1.85 -6.62 -1.62
CA ILE A 71 -1.88 -5.93 -0.33
C ILE A 71 -3.33 -5.80 0.11
N ASP A 72 -3.62 -6.35 1.29
CA ASP A 72 -4.89 -6.15 1.97
C ASP A 72 -4.72 -5.15 3.09
N VAL A 73 -5.59 -4.15 3.15
CA VAL A 73 -5.65 -3.17 4.23
C VAL A 73 -7.00 -3.22 4.93
N ASN A 74 -7.00 -2.85 6.20
CA ASN A 74 -8.18 -2.74 7.02
C ASN A 74 -8.22 -1.35 7.63
N ALA A 75 -9.41 -0.76 7.73
CA ALA A 75 -9.58 0.44 8.53
C ALA A 75 -9.22 0.16 9.99
N THR A 76 -8.71 1.16 10.70
CA THR A 76 -8.32 1.04 12.11
C THR A 76 -9.12 1.96 13.03
N ASP A 77 -9.52 3.13 12.55
CA ASP A 77 -10.18 4.18 13.35
C ASP A 77 -11.56 4.60 12.83
N ARG A 78 -12.00 4.06 11.69
CA ARG A 78 -13.28 4.36 11.05
C ARG A 78 -13.91 3.12 10.42
N ASP A 79 -15.12 3.26 9.88
CA ASP A 79 -15.78 2.19 9.12
C ASP A 79 -15.23 2.07 7.68
N GLN A 80 -15.49 0.93 7.03
CA GLN A 80 -15.00 0.62 5.69
C GLN A 80 -15.47 1.65 4.64
N GLY A 81 -16.70 2.17 4.76
CA GLY A 81 -17.23 3.15 3.81
C GLY A 81 -16.54 4.50 3.95
N ALA A 82 -16.36 4.97 5.18
CA ALA A 82 -15.62 6.20 5.47
C ALA A 82 -14.15 6.11 5.03
N GLU A 83 -13.52 4.95 5.20
CA GLU A 83 -12.14 4.75 4.73
C GLU A 83 -12.06 4.67 3.21
N LEU A 84 -13.00 3.99 2.55
CA LEU A 84 -13.09 3.97 1.10
C LEU A 84 -13.12 5.39 0.52
N GLU A 85 -14.00 6.25 1.04
CA GLU A 85 -14.11 7.64 0.60
C GLU A 85 -12.82 8.44 0.84
N ARG A 86 -12.06 8.13 1.90
CA ARG A 86 -10.74 8.73 2.14
C ARG A 86 -9.72 8.26 1.12
N LEU A 87 -9.60 6.95 0.90
CA LEU A 87 -8.65 6.37 -0.06
C LEU A 87 -8.87 6.93 -1.47
N LEU A 88 -10.12 7.07 -1.89
CA LEU A 88 -10.47 7.68 -3.18
C LEU A 88 -10.01 9.15 -3.25
N LYS A 89 -10.13 9.93 -2.17
CA LYS A 89 -9.61 11.32 -2.11
C LYS A 89 -8.09 11.40 -2.13
N LEU A 90 -7.39 10.38 -1.61
CA LEU A 90 -5.92 10.28 -1.66
C LEU A 90 -5.39 9.89 -3.05
N GLY A 91 -6.26 9.50 -3.98
CA GLY A 91 -5.88 9.14 -5.35
C GLY A 91 -6.05 7.67 -5.69
N ALA A 92 -6.57 6.84 -4.78
CA ALA A 92 -6.98 5.49 -5.14
C ALA A 92 -8.13 5.53 -6.15
N ARG A 93 -8.22 4.49 -6.98
CA ARG A 93 -9.31 4.29 -7.95
C ARG A 93 -9.98 2.96 -7.68
N ARG A 94 -11.29 2.83 -7.92
CA ARG A 94 -11.92 1.52 -7.93
C ARG A 94 -11.34 0.69 -9.07
N ALA A 95 -10.99 -0.56 -8.79
CA ALA A 95 -10.57 -1.52 -9.79
C ALA A 95 -11.66 -2.58 -9.96
N ASP A 96 -11.84 -3.07 -11.19
CA ASP A 96 -12.75 -4.16 -11.50
C ASP A 96 -11.95 -5.37 -11.98
N ILE A 97 -12.01 -6.43 -11.18
CA ILE A 97 -11.38 -7.72 -11.45
C ILE A 97 -12.42 -8.84 -11.56
N GLY A 98 -13.69 -8.50 -11.73
CA GLY A 98 -14.81 -9.44 -11.84
C GLY A 98 -15.58 -9.69 -10.53
N GLN A 99 -15.45 -8.79 -9.55
CA GLN A 99 -16.25 -8.86 -8.32
C GLN A 99 -17.75 -8.68 -8.59
N THR A 100 -18.61 -9.36 -7.83
CA THR A 100 -20.07 -9.31 -8.01
C THR A 100 -20.73 -8.16 -7.25
N GLY A 101 -20.05 -7.62 -6.24
CA GLY A 101 -20.58 -6.63 -5.29
C GLY A 101 -21.06 -7.23 -3.97
N ASP A 102 -21.03 -8.55 -3.83
CA ASP A 102 -21.37 -9.27 -2.58
C ASP A 102 -20.13 -9.51 -1.70
N GLU A 103 -18.94 -9.23 -2.23
CA GLU A 103 -17.67 -9.40 -1.53
C GLU A 103 -17.56 -8.45 -0.33
N GLU A 104 -16.92 -8.94 0.73
CA GLU A 104 -16.65 -8.15 1.94
C GLU A 104 -15.40 -7.26 1.81
N TRP A 105 -15.05 -6.85 0.59
CA TRP A 105 -13.92 -5.97 0.32
C TRP A 105 -14.18 -5.09 -0.90
N HIS A 106 -13.45 -3.98 -0.97
CA HIS A 106 -13.37 -3.14 -2.16
C HIS A 106 -12.02 -3.31 -2.82
N VAL A 107 -12.01 -3.71 -4.09
CA VAL A 107 -10.80 -3.74 -4.91
C VAL A 107 -10.50 -2.33 -5.40
N LEU A 108 -9.33 -1.85 -5.06
CA LEU A 108 -8.83 -0.52 -5.41
C LEU A 108 -7.52 -0.65 -6.16
N ALA A 109 -7.15 0.41 -6.86
CA ALA A 109 -5.86 0.61 -7.46
C ALA A 109 -5.21 1.86 -6.87
N ASP A 110 -3.93 1.78 -6.56
CA ASP A 110 -3.12 2.95 -6.17
C ASP A 110 -2.95 3.93 -7.37
N PRO A 111 -2.29 5.09 -7.19
CA PRO A 111 -2.10 6.06 -8.27
C PRO A 111 -1.42 5.52 -9.55
N GLU A 112 -0.64 4.44 -9.44
CA GLU A 112 0.04 3.79 -10.57
C GLU A 112 -0.72 2.60 -11.14
N GLY A 113 -1.80 2.17 -10.50
CA GLY A 113 -2.63 1.07 -10.97
C GLY A 113 -2.40 -0.26 -10.24
N ASN A 114 -1.57 -0.32 -9.19
CA ASN A 114 -1.40 -1.56 -8.45
C ASN A 114 -2.65 -1.87 -7.62
N GLU A 115 -3.19 -3.08 -7.80
CA GLU A 115 -4.39 -3.53 -7.12
C GLU A 115 -4.14 -3.86 -5.63
N PHE A 116 -5.00 -3.37 -4.76
CA PHE A 116 -5.03 -3.68 -3.33
C PHE A 116 -6.50 -3.74 -2.85
N CYS A 117 -6.77 -4.41 -1.74
CA CYS A 117 -8.13 -4.50 -1.20
C CYS A 117 -8.28 -3.75 0.12
N LEU A 118 -9.39 -3.01 0.26
CA LEU A 118 -9.89 -2.54 1.55
C LEU A 118 -10.90 -3.56 2.09
N LEU A 119 -10.49 -4.35 3.08
CA LEU A 119 -11.31 -5.39 3.71
C LEU A 119 -12.33 -4.81 4.71
N LYS A 120 -13.44 -5.51 4.93
CA LYS A 120 -14.53 -5.07 5.82
C LYS A 120 -14.20 -5.09 7.31
N ALA A 121 -13.32 -5.99 7.74
CA ALA A 121 -12.95 -6.07 9.15
C ALA A 121 -12.20 -4.81 9.61
N ARG A 122 -12.40 -4.40 10.87
CA ARG A 122 -11.61 -3.34 11.49
C ARG A 122 -10.53 -3.96 12.36
N LEU A 123 -9.30 -3.47 12.25
CA LEU A 123 -8.19 -3.90 13.11
C LEU A 123 -7.88 -2.83 14.15
N ASN A 124 -7.26 -3.21 15.26
CA ASN A 124 -6.70 -2.22 16.18
C ASN A 124 -5.44 -1.62 15.54
N PRO A 125 -5.17 -0.31 15.75
CA PRO A 125 -3.86 0.24 15.46
C PRO A 125 -2.75 -0.58 16.15
N LEU A 126 -1.61 -0.69 15.47
CA LEU A 126 -0.41 -1.32 16.02
C LEU A 126 0.31 -0.41 17.02
#